data_AF-A0A967R9U6-F1
#
_entry.id   AF-A0A967R9U6-F1
#
_cell.length_a   1.000
_cell.length_b   1.000
_cell.length_c   1.000
_cell.angle_alpha   90.00
_cell.angle_beta   90.00
_cell.angle_gamma   90.00
#
_symmetry.space_group_name_H-M   'P 1'
#
loop_
_entity.id
_entity.type
_entity.pdbx_description
1 polymer ?
#
loop_
_entity_poly.entity_id
_entity_poly.type
_entity_poly.pdbx_seq_one_letter_code
_entity_poly.pdbx_strand_id
1 'polypeptide(L)'
;MDRLDEFGGPSTYLNIPVGWAWAGSTPFQWMKQVASHYGATRNPLVISWPRAMRTPGQQRAQFHHVVDVVPTILDAAGIEAPDSVHGASQQAYDGDSLRYTFDADGPSRRTTQYFEIWGNRAIYH
;
A
#
# COMPACT_ATOMS: atom_id res chain seq x y z
N MET A 1 29.90 -21.63 -14.38
CA MET A 1 29.40 -20.53 -13.51
C MET A 1 30.32 -19.34 -13.70
N ASP A 2 30.56 -18.92 -14.94
CA ASP A 2 31.85 -18.28 -15.26
C ASP A 2 31.75 -16.75 -15.27
N ARG A 3 30.57 -16.22 -14.93
CA ARG A 3 30.23 -14.80 -14.93
C ARG A 3 29.55 -14.35 -13.64
N LEU A 4 29.77 -15.07 -12.54
CA LEU A 4 29.19 -14.74 -11.24
C LEU A 4 29.61 -13.33 -10.78
N ASP A 5 30.86 -12.96 -11.02
CA ASP A 5 31.41 -11.66 -10.63
C ASP A 5 30.78 -10.47 -11.39
N GLU A 6 30.05 -10.73 -12.48
CA GLU A 6 29.34 -9.70 -13.25
C GLU A 6 27.91 -9.46 -12.75
N PHE A 7 27.39 -10.28 -11.82
CA PHE A 7 26.00 -10.19 -11.35
C PHE A 7 25.72 -8.82 -10.71
N GLY A 8 24.67 -8.15 -11.18
CA GLY A 8 24.31 -6.80 -10.72
C GLY A 8 25.05 -5.67 -11.44
N GLY A 9 26.01 -6.02 -12.32
CA GLY A 9 26.67 -5.07 -13.21
C GLY A 9 25.82 -4.71 -14.43
N PRO A 10 26.21 -3.66 -15.18
CA PRO A 10 25.44 -3.11 -16.31
C PRO A 10 25.33 -4.07 -17.50
N SER A 11 26.16 -5.12 -17.55
CA SER A 11 26.15 -6.16 -18.59
C SER A 11 25.15 -7.30 -18.31
N THR A 12 24.43 -7.26 -17.19
CA THR A 12 23.52 -8.32 -16.75
C THR A 12 22.09 -7.80 -16.56
N TYR A 13 21.10 -8.64 -16.90
CA TYR A 13 19.68 -8.38 -16.63
C TYR A 13 19.09 -9.60 -15.93
N LEU A 14 19.06 -9.56 -14.60
CA LEU A 14 18.69 -10.67 -13.75
C LEU A 14 17.31 -10.44 -13.12
N ASN A 15 16.62 -11.53 -12.84
CA ASN A 15 15.42 -11.52 -12.00
C ASN A 15 15.76 -12.18 -10.65
N ILE A 16 15.07 -11.78 -9.60
CA ILE A 16 15.18 -12.41 -8.29
C ILE A 16 14.66 -13.86 -8.38
N PRO A 17 15.41 -14.86 -7.90
CA PRO A 17 14.92 -16.23 -7.86
C PRO A 17 13.62 -16.32 -7.04
N VAL A 18 12.66 -17.14 -7.50
CA VAL A 18 11.33 -17.23 -6.90
C VAL A 18 11.36 -17.56 -5.40
N GLY A 19 12.32 -18.37 -4.95
CA GLY A 19 12.48 -18.69 -3.52
C GLY A 19 12.77 -17.46 -2.65
N TRP A 20 13.57 -16.51 -3.14
CA TRP A 20 13.84 -15.25 -2.43
C TRP A 20 12.63 -14.31 -2.46
N ALA A 21 11.91 -14.25 -3.59
CA ALA A 21 10.68 -13.47 -3.68
C ALA A 21 9.64 -13.97 -2.65
N TRP A 22 9.50 -15.30 -2.53
CA TRP A 22 8.57 -15.90 -1.57
C TRP A 22 9.02 -15.74 -0.12
N ALA A 23 10.32 -15.87 0.15
CA ALA A 23 10.87 -15.61 1.47
C ALA A 23 10.56 -14.17 1.93
N GLY A 24 10.68 -13.18 1.03
CA GLY A 24 10.34 -11.79 1.32
C GLY A 24 8.86 -11.54 1.62
N SER A 25 7.95 -12.42 1.17
CA SER A 25 6.51 -12.34 1.46
C SER A 25 6.11 -12.99 2.79
N THR A 26 7.03 -13.67 3.48
CA THR A 26 6.75 -14.36 4.76
C THR A 26 6.21 -13.38 5.81
N PRO A 27 5.16 -13.74 6.58
CA PRO A 27 4.53 -15.06 6.70
C PRO A 27 3.39 -15.34 5.71
N PHE A 28 3.17 -14.46 4.72
CA PHE A 28 2.04 -14.54 3.83
C PHE A 28 2.32 -15.42 2.61
N GLN A 29 1.25 -16.04 2.09
CA GLN A 29 1.32 -16.85 0.88
C GLN A 29 1.47 -15.99 -0.37
N TRP A 30 2.09 -16.57 -1.40
CA TRP A 30 2.32 -15.98 -2.73
C TRP A 30 3.10 -14.65 -2.72
N MET A 31 3.24 -14.05 -3.90
CA MET A 31 4.06 -12.87 -4.15
C MET A 31 3.42 -12.02 -5.24
N LYS A 32 4.06 -10.89 -5.61
CA LYS A 32 3.64 -9.95 -6.66
C LYS A 32 2.96 -10.68 -7.83
N GLN A 33 1.86 -10.12 -8.33
CA GLN A 33 0.91 -10.65 -9.31
C GLN A 33 -0.29 -11.40 -8.71
N VAL A 34 -0.11 -12.13 -7.60
CA VAL A 34 -1.16 -12.99 -7.05
C VAL A 34 -2.00 -12.23 -6.01
N ALA A 35 -2.82 -11.28 -6.47
CA ALA A 35 -3.55 -10.34 -5.61
C ALA A 35 -4.52 -11.00 -4.60
N SER A 36 -4.85 -12.28 -4.79
CA SER A 36 -5.69 -13.05 -3.86
C SER A 36 -5.03 -13.32 -2.50
N HIS A 37 -3.73 -13.05 -2.34
CA HIS A 37 -3.00 -13.31 -1.10
C HIS A 37 -2.17 -12.13 -0.64
N TYR A 38 -2.00 -12.00 0.69
CA TYR A 38 -1.29 -10.88 1.29
C TYR A 38 0.21 -10.82 0.97
N GLY A 39 0.84 -11.91 0.54
CA GLY A 39 2.23 -11.87 0.10
C GLY A 39 2.43 -11.03 -1.17
N ALA A 40 1.35 -10.77 -1.91
CA ALA A 40 1.33 -9.89 -3.07
C ALA A 40 0.85 -8.47 -2.77
N THR A 41 -0.03 -8.29 -1.77
CA THR A 41 -0.80 -7.05 -1.58
C THR A 41 -0.52 -6.32 -0.27
N ARG A 42 0.01 -7.00 0.75
CA ARG A 42 0.34 -6.36 2.02
C ARG A 42 1.72 -5.72 1.95
N ASN A 43 1.73 -4.40 2.06
CA ASN A 43 2.95 -3.60 2.03
C ASN A 43 3.12 -2.86 3.37
N PRO A 44 4.36 -2.65 3.84
CA PRO A 44 4.59 -1.76 4.97
C PRO A 44 4.23 -0.33 4.58
N LEU A 45 3.48 0.35 5.45
CA LEU A 45 3.19 1.77 5.35
C LEU A 45 3.77 2.47 6.57
N VAL A 46 4.59 3.49 6.35
CA VAL A 46 5.11 4.36 7.41
C VAL A 46 4.64 5.78 7.12
N ILE A 47 3.95 6.37 8.09
CA ILE A 47 3.52 7.78 8.03
C ILE A 47 4.27 8.53 9.12
N SER A 48 4.93 9.62 8.77
CA SER A 48 5.63 10.49 9.70
C SER A 48 5.14 11.92 9.53
N TRP A 49 4.51 12.45 10.57
CA TRP A 49 4.12 13.85 10.62
C TRP A 49 4.24 14.41 12.05
N PRO A 50 5.46 14.76 12.50
CA PRO A 50 5.73 15.10 13.90
C PRO A 50 4.89 16.25 14.46
N ARG A 51 4.45 17.20 13.61
CA ARG A 51 3.62 18.33 14.02
C ARG A 51 2.15 17.95 14.29
N ALA A 52 1.65 16.88 13.68
CA ALA A 52 0.24 16.50 13.75
C ALA A 52 0.01 15.18 14.52
N MET A 53 1.01 14.30 14.60
CA MET A 53 0.89 13.01 15.28
C MET A 53 1.24 13.14 16.76
N ARG A 54 0.29 12.82 17.63
CA ARG A 54 0.47 12.88 19.09
C ARG A 54 1.17 11.64 19.65
N THR A 55 1.14 10.53 18.92
CA THR A 55 1.76 9.26 19.34
C THR A 55 2.74 8.76 18.27
N PRO A 56 3.95 9.32 18.19
CA PRO A 56 4.96 8.85 17.24
C PRO A 56 5.47 7.44 17.60
N GLY A 57 6.02 6.74 16.60
CA GLY A 57 6.65 5.43 16.78
C GLY A 57 5.70 4.26 17.07
N GLN A 58 4.39 4.49 16.98
CA GLN A 58 3.39 3.46 17.24
C GLN A 58 3.12 2.59 16.00
N GLN A 59 2.77 1.33 16.24
CA GLN A 59 2.24 0.43 15.21
C GLN A 59 0.71 0.53 15.16
N ARG A 60 0.15 0.31 13.98
CA ARG A 60 -1.29 0.38 13.68
C ARG A 60 -1.70 -0.87 12.92
N ALA A 61 -2.79 -1.50 13.33
CA ALA A 61 -3.27 -2.77 12.78
C ALA A 61 -4.55 -2.61 11.94
N GLN A 62 -5.10 -1.41 11.86
CA GLN A 62 -6.25 -1.06 11.04
C GLN A 62 -6.01 -1.45 9.58
N PHE A 63 -7.05 -1.97 8.93
CA PHE A 63 -7.00 -2.32 7.53
C PHE A 63 -7.14 -1.06 6.67
N HIS A 64 -6.22 -0.92 5.72
CA HIS A 64 -6.16 0.20 4.79
C HIS A 64 -5.76 -0.27 3.40
N HIS A 65 -6.12 0.52 2.39
CA HIS A 65 -5.80 0.27 1.00
C HIS A 65 -5.15 1.50 0.36
N VAL A 66 -4.42 1.33 -0.73
CA VAL A 66 -3.66 2.42 -1.36
C VAL A 66 -4.54 3.60 -1.81
N VAL A 67 -5.83 3.34 -2.07
CA VAL A 67 -6.83 4.38 -2.41
C VAL A 67 -7.06 5.39 -1.30
N ASP A 68 -6.72 5.05 -0.05
CA ASP A 68 -6.84 5.91 1.12
C ASP A 68 -5.76 7.02 1.15
N VAL A 69 -4.68 6.89 0.36
CA VAL A 69 -3.55 7.83 0.39
C VAL A 69 -3.92 9.22 -0.10
N VAL A 70 -4.65 9.33 -1.22
CA VAL A 70 -5.01 10.65 -1.78
C VAL A 70 -5.97 11.42 -0.86
N PRO A 71 -7.08 10.83 -0.38
CA PRO A 71 -7.94 11.48 0.63
C PRO A 71 -7.16 11.91 1.87
N THR A 72 -6.19 11.10 2.33
CA THR A 72 -5.33 11.46 3.48
C THR A 72 -4.49 12.69 3.22
N ILE A 73 -3.89 12.81 2.03
CA ILE A 73 -3.05 13.97 1.67
C ILE A 73 -3.90 15.24 1.55
N LEU A 74 -5.09 15.14 0.93
CA LEU A 74 -6.01 16.27 0.80
C LEU A 74 -6.50 16.77 2.17
N ASP A 75 -6.92 15.85 3.04
CA ASP A 75 -7.32 16.15 4.41
C ASP A 75 -6.14 16.72 5.24
N ALA A 76 -4.94 16.16 5.08
CA ALA A 76 -3.72 16.71 5.71
C ALA A 76 -3.43 18.15 5.26
N ALA A 77 -3.68 18.46 3.99
CA ALA A 77 -3.48 19.79 3.43
C ALA A 77 -4.62 20.77 3.70
N GLY A 78 -5.77 20.29 4.22
CA GLY A 78 -6.98 21.10 4.37
C GLY A 78 -7.60 21.50 3.01
N ILE A 79 -7.44 20.65 2.00
CA ILE A 79 -7.94 20.86 0.64
C ILE A 79 -9.14 19.93 0.41
N GLU A 80 -10.27 20.50 -0.02
CA GLU A 80 -11.40 19.70 -0.49
C GLU A 80 -11.06 19.04 -1.83
N ALA A 81 -11.52 17.79 -2.02
CA ALA A 81 -11.32 17.08 -3.28
C ALA A 81 -11.97 17.87 -4.44
N PRO A 82 -11.20 18.24 -5.48
CA PRO A 82 -11.74 19.07 -6.55
C PRO A 82 -12.67 18.26 -7.45
N ASP A 83 -13.84 18.82 -7.76
CA ASP A 83 -14.77 18.23 -8.74
C ASP A 83 -14.19 18.22 -10.17
N SER A 84 -13.24 19.11 -10.46
CA SER A 84 -12.55 19.15 -11.75
C SER A 84 -11.10 19.62 -11.66
N VAL A 85 -10.25 19.10 -12.55
CA VAL A 85 -8.84 19.50 -12.69
C VAL A 85 -8.57 19.76 -14.16
N HIS A 86 -8.10 20.98 -14.50
CA HIS A 86 -7.86 21.42 -15.88
C HIS A 86 -9.05 21.21 -16.83
N GLY A 87 -10.28 21.39 -16.33
CA GLY A 87 -11.51 21.21 -17.09
C GLY A 87 -11.97 19.75 -17.23
N ALA A 88 -11.25 18.77 -16.66
CA ALA A 88 -11.67 17.38 -16.61
C ALA A 88 -12.38 17.08 -15.28
N SER A 89 -13.62 16.58 -15.36
CA SER A 89 -14.39 16.10 -14.19
C SER A 89 -13.67 14.94 -13.52
N GLN A 90 -13.61 14.94 -12.19
CA GLN A 90 -12.96 13.90 -11.41
C GLN A 90 -13.99 12.87 -10.90
N GLN A 91 -13.55 11.61 -10.80
CA GLN A 91 -14.32 10.60 -10.11
C GLN A 91 -14.18 10.77 -8.60
N ALA A 92 -15.19 10.36 -7.84
CA ALA A 92 -15.07 10.27 -6.40
C ALA A 92 -13.95 9.30 -6.02
N TYR A 93 -13.21 9.61 -4.96
CA TYR A 93 -12.22 8.70 -4.41
C TYR A 93 -12.92 7.55 -3.67
N ASP A 94 -12.48 6.31 -3.90
CA ASP A 94 -12.96 5.12 -3.17
C ASP A 94 -12.35 4.98 -1.76
N GLY A 95 -11.43 5.89 -1.41
CA GLY A 95 -10.68 5.90 -0.17
C GLY A 95 -11.29 6.78 0.92
N ASP A 96 -10.89 6.53 2.17
CA ASP A 96 -11.12 7.44 3.30
C ASP A 96 -9.77 7.87 3.90
N SER A 97 -9.74 9.04 4.53
CA SER A 97 -8.54 9.58 5.15
C SER A 97 -8.07 8.71 6.31
N LEU A 98 -6.76 8.47 6.36
CA LEU A 98 -6.07 7.74 7.42
C LEU A 98 -5.82 8.58 8.68
N ARG A 99 -6.15 9.88 8.67
CA ARG A 99 -5.81 10.81 9.77
C ARG A 99 -6.35 10.37 11.13
N TYR A 100 -7.46 9.63 11.17
CA TYR A 100 -8.01 9.09 12.41
C TYR A 100 -7.04 8.17 13.16
N THR A 101 -6.05 7.59 12.47
CA THR A 101 -5.03 6.71 13.08
C THR A 101 -3.89 7.48 13.75
N PHE A 102 -3.79 8.81 13.54
CA PHE A 102 -2.65 9.61 14.00
C PHE A 102 -2.67 9.90 15.49
N ASP A 103 -3.87 9.94 16.08
CA ASP A 103 -4.07 10.31 17.48
C ASP A 103 -4.17 9.11 18.41
N ALA A 104 -4.83 8.02 17.98
CA ALA A 104 -5.04 6.83 18.81
C ALA A 104 -5.18 5.57 17.95
N ASP A 105 -5.05 4.42 18.63
CA ASP A 105 -5.49 3.15 18.07
C ASP A 105 -7.02 3.03 18.17
N GLY A 106 -7.62 2.14 17.37
CA GLY A 106 -9.07 2.03 17.26
C GLY A 106 -9.50 1.12 16.10
N PRO A 107 -10.81 0.91 15.90
CA PRO A 107 -11.30 0.05 14.84
C PRO A 107 -10.96 0.59 13.45
N SER A 108 -10.76 -0.31 12.49
CA SER A 108 -10.70 0.05 11.07
C SER A 108 -12.00 0.75 10.66
N ARG A 109 -11.90 1.90 9.98
CA ARG A 109 -13.06 2.52 9.32
C ARG A 109 -13.50 1.75 8.08
N ARG A 110 -12.54 1.14 7.38
CA ARG A 110 -12.78 0.29 6.23
C ARG A 110 -13.27 -1.07 6.74
N THR A 111 -14.47 -1.46 6.33
CA THR A 111 -15.08 -2.76 6.64
C THR A 111 -15.18 -3.65 5.42
N THR A 112 -14.90 -3.15 4.21
CA THR A 112 -14.90 -3.97 3.00
C THR A 112 -13.90 -3.39 2.00
N GLN A 113 -13.15 -4.28 1.33
CA GLN A 113 -12.32 -3.91 0.18
C GLN A 113 -12.19 -5.09 -0.77
N TYR A 114 -12.53 -4.87 -2.03
CA TYR A 114 -12.22 -5.78 -3.12
C TYR A 114 -10.92 -5.35 -3.82
N PHE A 115 -10.10 -6.31 -4.22
CA PHE A 115 -8.95 -6.07 -5.10
C PHE A 115 -8.71 -7.29 -6.00
N GLU A 116 -8.32 -7.01 -7.25
CA GLU A 116 -8.10 -8.03 -8.26
C GLU A 116 -6.98 -7.66 -9.23
N ILE A 117 -6.19 -8.67 -9.60
CA ILE A 117 -5.18 -8.59 -10.66
C ILE A 117 -5.26 -9.86 -11.50
N TRP A 118 -5.60 -9.71 -12.78
CA TRP A 118 -5.65 -10.80 -13.78
C TRP A 118 -6.40 -12.05 -13.30
N GLY A 119 -7.57 -11.87 -12.70
CA GLY A 119 -8.43 -12.94 -12.18
C GLY A 119 -8.09 -13.41 -10.76
N ASN A 120 -6.96 -12.99 -10.18
CA ASN A 120 -6.68 -13.23 -8.76
C ASN A 120 -7.47 -12.25 -7.92
N ARG A 121 -8.51 -12.74 -7.24
CA ARG A 121 -9.48 -11.93 -6.49
C ARG A 121 -9.32 -12.13 -4.99
N ALA A 122 -9.46 -11.06 -4.24
CA ALA A 122 -9.60 -11.10 -2.79
C ALA A 122 -10.62 -10.05 -2.32
N ILE A 123 -11.19 -10.33 -1.15
CA ILE A 123 -12.05 -9.42 -0.42
C ILE A 123 -11.61 -9.41 1.05
N TYR A 124 -11.44 -8.21 1.60
CA TYR A 124 -11.41 -7.98 3.03
C TYR A 124 -12.83 -7.64 3.49
N HIS A 125 -13.28 -8.21 4.61
CA HIS A 125 -14.55 -7.93 5.27
C HIS A 125 -14.42 -8.09 6.78
#